data_AF-A0A965VR68-F1
#
_entry.id   AF-A0A965VR68-F1
#
_cell.length_a   1.000
_cell.length_b   1.000
_cell.length_c   1.000
_cell.angle_alpha   90.00
_cell.angle_beta   90.00
_cell.angle_gamma   90.00
#
_symmetry.space_group_name_H-M   'P 1'
#
loop_
_entity.id
_entity.type
_entity.pdbx_description
1 polymer ?
#
loop_
_entity_poly.entity_id
_entity_poly.type
_entity_poly.pdbx_seq_one_letter_code
_entity_poly.pdbx_strand_id
1 'polypeptide(L)'
;MKALYVIFFILLNFSGPLHAEETSNSEIQEKGIEISQEEESASESYEVSSINRKEHLYPSNWGTVGIFRTRSAESLPLGALSFGIGGEFYSVSNAPDFGTGREANSIAENLFVGYSPLNNLTLAVVRRNSSTTFGTPKQLISSLGDFNFSAVYSFPINDSFAIAPIGNFLIASNFNSLSPAVSTLSGGLGVLGTFSLYPSTGLPLFFHLNLLYHMPQIRSASSGILASETFYEFSRFSTINTALGVEYKLGDFIPFLEFQHTHHVNSSLSWTNSPSRLSAGARFTPLDNKSLALLLGADVAINRGLSGGTPVAGVPFMPDYQILGQVSYTFGITQTERKHYFTTSDVNIVDRKFVIRKNINFKVGSAELLRDSYNLLDQIAEVIKENKVRKLLISGHTDSTHTEAYNLKLSLARANSVKAYLVSKGIPEDSLVTQGFGKRKPKASNASERGRKLNRRVEFFILE
;
A
#
# COMPACT_ATOMS: atom_id res chain seq x y z
N MET A 1 -12.55 -15.10 -8.65
CA MET A 1 -13.50 -16.03 -7.99
C MET A 1 -12.83 -17.20 -7.29
N LYS A 2 -11.96 -18.01 -7.94
CA LYS A 2 -11.30 -19.16 -7.28
C LYS A 2 -10.46 -18.80 -6.04
N ALA A 3 -9.72 -17.68 -6.07
CA ALA A 3 -8.96 -17.19 -4.90
C ALA A 3 -9.86 -16.76 -3.72
N LEU A 4 -11.02 -16.15 -4.01
CA LEU A 4 -11.99 -15.74 -2.99
C LEU A 4 -12.58 -16.95 -2.26
N TYR A 5 -12.80 -18.05 -3.00
CA TYR A 5 -13.31 -19.30 -2.46
C TYR A 5 -12.30 -20.00 -1.53
N VAL A 6 -11.01 -19.98 -1.89
CA VAL A 6 -9.93 -20.52 -1.06
C VAL A 6 -9.76 -19.68 0.23
N ILE A 7 -9.85 -18.36 0.13
CA ILE A 7 -9.82 -17.46 1.30
C ILE A 7 -11.02 -17.71 2.22
N PHE A 8 -12.23 -17.85 1.66
CA PHE A 8 -13.43 -18.16 2.42
C PHE A 8 -13.33 -19.53 3.14
N PHE A 9 -12.70 -20.52 2.50
CA PHE A 9 -12.49 -21.85 3.05
C PHE A 9 -11.45 -21.87 4.17
N ILE A 10 -10.35 -21.12 4.05
CA ILE A 10 -9.32 -21.00 5.10
C ILE A 10 -9.88 -20.30 6.35
N LEU A 11 -10.72 -19.28 6.17
CA LEU A 11 -11.31 -18.51 7.27
C LEU A 11 -12.38 -19.28 8.07
N LEU A 12 -13.04 -20.28 7.47
CA LEU A 12 -14.10 -21.06 8.12
C LEU A 12 -13.61 -22.27 8.92
N ASN A 13 -12.41 -22.80 8.62
CA ASN A 13 -11.96 -24.10 9.14
C ASN A 13 -10.99 -24.03 10.33
N PHE A 14 -10.80 -22.87 10.98
CA PHE A 14 -9.94 -22.74 12.16
C PHE A 14 -10.64 -23.09 13.50
N SER A 15 -11.53 -24.07 13.48
CA SER A 15 -12.29 -24.51 14.66
C SER A 15 -12.40 -26.02 14.69
N GLY A 16 -11.32 -26.71 15.05
CA GLY A 16 -11.30 -28.14 15.31
C GLY A 16 -9.95 -28.58 15.88
N PRO A 17 -9.90 -29.54 16.83
CA PRO A 17 -8.66 -30.03 17.38
C PRO A 17 -7.86 -30.76 16.29
N LEU A 18 -6.53 -30.56 16.29
CA LEU A 18 -5.59 -31.30 15.45
C LEU A 18 -5.77 -32.80 15.69
N HIS A 19 -6.32 -33.50 14.72
CA HIS A 19 -6.15 -34.94 14.55
C HIS A 19 -5.41 -35.16 13.25
N ALA A 20 -4.25 -35.80 13.35
CA ALA A 20 -3.49 -36.27 12.21
C ALA A 20 -4.16 -37.54 11.70
N GLU A 21 -4.65 -37.51 10.46
CA GLU A 21 -4.94 -38.72 9.70
C GLU A 21 -4.06 -38.72 8.44
N GLU A 22 -3.16 -39.71 8.39
CA GLU A 22 -2.49 -40.14 7.18
C GLU A 22 -3.50 -40.77 6.23
N THR A 23 -3.59 -40.29 5.00
CA THR A 23 -4.09 -41.12 3.88
C THR A 23 -3.31 -40.86 2.60
N SER A 24 -2.46 -41.83 2.29
CA SER A 24 -2.13 -42.46 1.00
C SER A 24 -2.27 -41.69 -0.32
N ASN A 25 -1.15 -41.73 -1.06
CA ASN A 25 -0.99 -41.63 -2.51
C ASN A 25 -2.18 -42.12 -3.37
N SER A 26 -2.57 -41.30 -4.34
CA SER A 26 -2.95 -41.80 -5.67
C SER A 26 -2.70 -40.74 -6.76
N GLU A 27 -1.93 -41.17 -7.74
CA GLU A 27 -1.58 -40.60 -9.04
C GLU A 27 -2.60 -39.64 -9.68
N ILE A 28 -2.11 -38.51 -10.21
CA ILE A 28 -2.76 -37.80 -11.32
C ILE A 28 -1.72 -37.54 -12.41
N GLN A 29 -1.99 -38.17 -13.56
CA GLN A 29 -1.24 -38.13 -14.81
C GLN A 29 -1.09 -36.72 -15.38
N GLU A 30 0.12 -36.43 -15.86
CA GLU A 30 0.42 -35.32 -16.76
C GLU A 30 -0.33 -35.49 -18.09
N LYS A 31 -1.14 -34.49 -18.46
CA LYS A 31 -1.51 -34.24 -19.85
C LYS A 31 -0.90 -32.91 -20.28
N GLY A 32 0.08 -33.02 -21.18
CA GLY A 32 0.71 -31.90 -21.84
C GLY A 32 -0.29 -31.09 -22.67
N ILE A 33 -0.09 -29.77 -22.67
CA ILE A 33 -0.76 -28.83 -23.56
C ILE A 33 0.34 -28.11 -24.33
N GLU A 34 0.44 -28.41 -25.62
CA GLU A 34 1.20 -27.63 -26.60
C GLU A 34 0.58 -26.23 -26.73
N ILE A 35 1.42 -25.19 -26.68
CA ILE A 35 1.03 -23.82 -26.99
C ILE A 35 1.71 -23.42 -28.30
N SER A 36 0.90 -23.26 -29.34
CA SER A 36 1.26 -22.72 -30.64
C SER A 36 1.62 -21.24 -30.55
N GLN A 37 2.70 -20.85 -31.22
CA GLN A 37 3.14 -19.47 -31.39
C GLN A 37 2.26 -18.75 -32.41
N GLU A 38 1.61 -17.66 -32.00
CA GLU A 38 1.17 -16.58 -32.88
C GLU A 38 1.76 -15.26 -32.35
N GLU A 39 2.72 -14.71 -33.09
CA GLU A 39 3.25 -13.35 -32.91
C GLU A 39 2.26 -12.36 -33.51
N GLU A 40 1.60 -11.55 -32.67
CA GLU A 40 0.88 -10.36 -33.12
C GLU A 40 1.53 -9.10 -32.55
N SER A 41 1.98 -8.24 -33.47
CA SER A 41 2.61 -6.96 -33.20
C SER A 41 1.57 -5.95 -32.72
N ALA A 42 1.52 -5.67 -31.41
CA ALA A 42 0.80 -4.52 -30.88
C ALA A 42 1.80 -3.43 -30.46
N SER A 43 1.77 -2.31 -31.18
CA SER A 43 2.40 -1.07 -30.75
C SER A 43 1.64 -0.50 -29.56
N GLU A 44 2.05 -0.84 -28.34
CA GLU A 44 1.56 -0.14 -27.15
C GLU A 44 2.14 1.27 -27.11
N SER A 45 1.31 2.25 -27.49
CA SER A 45 1.45 3.61 -27.03
C SER A 45 1.20 3.62 -25.52
N TYR A 46 2.29 3.65 -24.74
CA TYR A 46 2.22 3.88 -23.31
C TYR A 46 1.66 5.27 -23.05
N GLU A 47 0.36 5.34 -22.76
CA GLU A 47 -0.25 6.49 -22.14
C GLU A 47 0.27 6.53 -20.68
N VAL A 48 1.29 7.35 -20.45
CA VAL A 48 1.88 7.55 -19.13
C VAL A 48 0.91 8.42 -18.32
N SER A 49 -0.09 7.78 -17.72
CA SER A 49 -0.84 8.36 -16.59
C SER A 49 -0.67 7.47 -15.35
N SER A 50 0.52 7.53 -14.76
CA SER A 50 0.72 7.10 -13.38
C SER A 50 1.52 8.20 -12.70
N ILE A 51 0.83 9.13 -12.04
CA ILE A 51 1.46 10.00 -11.04
C ILE A 51 2.01 9.05 -9.99
N ASN A 52 3.32 8.86 -10.04
CA ASN A 52 4.02 7.75 -9.42
C ASN A 52 4.54 8.26 -8.08
N ARG A 53 3.75 8.03 -7.02
CA ARG A 53 4.10 8.49 -5.69
C ARG A 53 5.45 7.90 -5.31
N LYS A 54 6.41 8.77 -5.00
CA LYS A 54 7.83 8.41 -4.86
C LYS A 54 8.07 7.39 -3.75
N GLU A 55 7.18 7.26 -2.78
CA GLU A 55 7.22 6.16 -1.84
C GLU A 55 5.79 5.72 -1.58
N HIS A 56 5.46 4.46 -1.86
CA HIS A 56 4.27 3.87 -1.28
C HIS A 56 4.53 3.76 0.22
N LEU A 57 3.87 4.56 1.04
CA LEU A 57 3.60 4.09 2.39
C LEU A 57 2.67 2.88 2.22
N TYR A 58 2.98 1.80 2.91
CA TYR A 58 2.04 0.69 2.97
C TYR A 58 0.77 1.22 3.63
N PRO A 59 -0.41 0.87 3.12
CA PRO A 59 -1.66 1.36 3.69
C PRO A 59 -1.67 1.15 5.20
N SER A 60 -1.83 2.24 5.95
CA SER A 60 -1.77 2.19 7.41
C SER A 60 -2.89 1.27 7.91
N ASN A 61 -2.50 0.34 8.77
CA ASN A 61 -3.31 -0.45 9.69
C ASN A 61 -4.69 -0.86 9.16
N TRP A 62 -4.72 -2.02 8.51
CA TRP A 62 -5.90 -2.48 7.79
C TRP A 62 -7.04 -2.86 8.70
N GLY A 63 -8.14 -2.14 8.52
CA GLY A 63 -9.48 -2.58 8.89
C GLY A 63 -10.40 -1.40 9.08
N THR A 64 -11.70 -1.62 8.87
CA THR A 64 -12.68 -0.72 9.50
C THR A 64 -12.64 -0.79 11.01
N VAL A 65 -12.18 -1.95 11.47
CA VAL A 65 -11.90 -2.41 12.83
C VAL A 65 -10.39 -2.69 12.96
N GLY A 66 -9.58 -1.94 12.21
CA GLY A 66 -8.12 -2.02 12.26
C GLY A 66 -7.64 -1.60 13.64
N ILE A 67 -6.55 -2.23 14.10
CA ILE A 67 -6.00 -2.05 15.45
C ILE A 67 -5.68 -0.58 15.74
N PHE A 68 -5.34 0.21 14.72
CA PHE A 68 -5.41 1.68 14.76
C PHE A 68 -6.29 2.19 13.63
N ARG A 69 -6.94 3.33 13.86
CA ARG A 69 -8.13 3.73 13.10
C ARG A 69 -7.84 4.75 12.00
N THR A 70 -6.73 5.47 12.04
CA THR A 70 -6.33 6.35 10.95
C THR A 70 -5.69 5.56 9.83
N ARG A 71 -6.37 5.63 8.69
CA ARG A 71 -6.00 4.99 7.43
C ARG A 71 -5.29 5.99 6.54
N SER A 72 -4.28 5.53 5.82
CA SER A 72 -3.73 6.29 4.71
C SER A 72 -4.63 6.09 3.49
N ALA A 73 -4.67 7.10 2.62
CA ALA A 73 -5.39 7.08 1.35
C ALA A 73 -4.64 6.24 0.30
N GLU A 74 -4.04 5.12 0.70
CA GLU A 74 -3.23 4.24 -0.12
C GLU A 74 -3.86 2.86 -0.21
N SER A 75 -3.49 2.13 -1.24
CA SER A 75 -3.91 0.76 -1.50
C SER A 75 -2.67 -0.13 -1.59
N LEU A 76 -2.84 -1.45 -1.51
CA LEU A 76 -1.72 -2.34 -1.88
C LEU A 76 -1.41 -2.20 -3.37
N PRO A 77 -0.18 -2.57 -3.77
CA PRO A 77 0.17 -2.78 -5.16
C PRO A 77 -0.79 -3.75 -5.88
N LEU A 78 -0.91 -3.62 -7.19
CA LEU A 78 -1.69 -4.54 -8.02
C LEU A 78 -1.26 -6.00 -7.79
N GLY A 79 -2.24 -6.88 -7.58
CA GLY A 79 -2.01 -8.30 -7.38
C GLY A 79 -1.47 -8.66 -5.99
N ALA A 80 -1.21 -7.69 -5.11
CA ALA A 80 -0.73 -7.96 -3.77
C ALA A 80 -1.81 -8.65 -2.92
N LEU A 81 -1.38 -9.65 -2.15
CA LEU A 81 -2.20 -10.41 -1.21
C LEU A 81 -1.57 -10.26 0.18
N SER A 82 -2.28 -9.59 1.08
CA SER A 82 -1.90 -9.37 2.46
C SER A 82 -2.67 -10.28 3.40
N PHE A 83 -2.05 -10.71 4.48
CA PHE A 83 -2.66 -11.47 5.54
C PHE A 83 -1.96 -11.15 6.85
N GLY A 84 -2.67 -11.35 7.94
CA GLY A 84 -2.00 -11.38 9.22
C GLY A 84 -2.95 -11.36 10.38
N ILE A 85 -2.36 -11.22 11.55
CA ILE A 85 -3.01 -11.35 12.83
C ILE A 85 -2.68 -10.11 13.65
N GLY A 86 -3.62 -9.69 14.46
CA GLY A 86 -3.32 -8.77 15.53
C GLY A 86 -4.32 -8.92 16.65
N GLY A 87 -4.07 -8.18 17.71
CA GLY A 87 -4.92 -8.23 18.87
C GLY A 87 -4.86 -6.94 19.65
N GLU A 88 -5.79 -6.86 20.57
CA GLU A 88 -5.94 -5.73 21.43
C GLU A 88 -6.36 -6.16 22.82
N PHE A 89 -5.85 -5.43 23.80
CA PHE A 89 -6.09 -5.70 25.21
C PHE A 89 -6.39 -4.40 25.93
N TYR A 90 -7.42 -4.40 26.76
CA TYR A 90 -7.69 -3.32 27.69
C TYR A 90 -8.28 -3.81 29.01
N SER A 91 -8.07 -2.99 30.03
CA SER A 91 -8.68 -3.14 31.35
C SER A 91 -9.28 -1.81 31.77
N VAL A 92 -10.47 -1.85 32.36
CA VAL A 92 -11.20 -0.66 32.77
C VAL A 92 -11.77 -0.85 34.16
N SER A 93 -11.67 0.20 34.98
CA SER A 93 -12.10 0.22 36.39
C SER A 93 -13.40 0.99 36.64
N ASN A 94 -14.09 1.44 35.59
CA ASN A 94 -15.39 2.11 35.63
C ASN A 94 -16.24 1.80 34.38
N ALA A 95 -16.36 0.54 34.03
CA ALA A 95 -17.26 0.14 32.96
C ALA A 95 -18.73 0.40 33.37
N PRO A 96 -19.60 0.87 32.45
CA PRO A 96 -21.01 1.07 32.72
C PRO A 96 -21.68 -0.25 33.11
N ASP A 97 -21.91 -0.44 34.41
CA ASP A 97 -22.78 -1.50 34.92
C ASP A 97 -24.07 -0.89 35.49
N PHE A 98 -25.18 -1.58 35.24
CA PHE A 98 -26.44 -1.41 35.96
C PHE A 98 -26.38 -2.05 37.37
N GLY A 99 -25.23 -1.99 38.07
CA GLY A 99 -25.19 -2.20 39.54
C GLY A 99 -24.28 -3.28 40.13
N THR A 100 -23.42 -3.99 39.39
CA THR A 100 -22.58 -5.09 39.92
C THR A 100 -21.10 -5.01 39.50
N GLY A 101 -20.35 -4.06 40.05
CA GLY A 101 -18.89 -4.03 39.90
C GLY A 101 -18.42 -3.33 38.63
N ARG A 102 -17.39 -2.51 38.79
CA ARG A 102 -16.98 -1.50 37.81
C ARG A 102 -15.83 -1.95 36.90
N GLU A 103 -15.44 -3.22 36.97
CA GLU A 103 -14.27 -3.72 36.25
C GLU A 103 -14.65 -4.52 35.01
N ALA A 104 -13.98 -4.24 33.89
CA ALA A 104 -14.02 -5.08 32.71
C ALA A 104 -12.62 -5.31 32.13
N ASN A 105 -12.33 -6.55 31.74
CA ASN A 105 -11.10 -6.89 31.02
C ASN A 105 -11.47 -7.52 29.70
N SER A 106 -10.90 -7.02 28.61
CA SER A 106 -11.21 -7.48 27.27
C SER A 106 -9.94 -7.81 26.51
N ILE A 107 -10.02 -8.90 25.77
CA ILE A 107 -9.06 -9.28 24.74
C ILE A 107 -9.81 -9.48 23.43
N ALA A 108 -9.27 -8.95 22.34
CA ALA A 108 -9.75 -9.24 21.01
C ALA A 108 -8.63 -9.64 20.07
N GLU A 109 -8.96 -10.50 19.14
CA GLU A 109 -8.10 -11.01 18.08
C GLU A 109 -8.72 -10.63 16.74
N ASN A 110 -7.88 -10.16 15.82
CA ASN A 110 -8.25 -9.82 14.46
C ASN A 110 -7.38 -10.65 13.50
N LEU A 111 -8.02 -11.44 12.65
CA LEU A 111 -7.41 -12.07 11.49
C LEU A 111 -7.83 -11.27 10.26
N PHE A 112 -6.89 -10.78 9.48
CA PHE A 112 -7.19 -9.99 8.28
C PHE A 112 -6.61 -10.63 7.03
N VAL A 113 -7.34 -10.45 5.93
CA VAL A 113 -6.90 -10.77 4.58
C VAL A 113 -7.21 -9.58 3.69
N GLY A 114 -6.25 -9.21 2.86
CA GLY A 114 -6.30 -8.06 1.97
C GLY A 114 -5.88 -8.43 0.56
N TYR A 115 -6.57 -7.92 -0.45
CA TYR A 115 -6.23 -8.19 -1.84
C TYR A 115 -6.47 -6.97 -2.71
N SER A 116 -5.52 -6.66 -3.59
CA SER A 116 -5.66 -5.60 -4.59
C SER A 116 -5.86 -6.20 -5.99
N PRO A 117 -7.12 -6.41 -6.43
CA PRO A 117 -7.40 -6.98 -7.76
C PRO A 117 -7.11 -6.01 -8.91
N LEU A 118 -7.12 -4.71 -8.63
CA LEU A 118 -6.89 -3.64 -9.61
C LEU A 118 -5.86 -2.67 -9.06
N ASN A 119 -5.29 -1.84 -9.93
CA ASN A 119 -4.53 -0.68 -9.48
C ASN A 119 -5.43 0.18 -8.59
N ASN A 120 -4.87 0.63 -7.47
CA ASN A 120 -5.52 1.54 -6.52
C ASN A 120 -6.72 0.98 -5.75
N LEU A 121 -7.26 -0.19 -6.08
CA LEU A 121 -8.36 -0.81 -5.34
C LEU A 121 -7.82 -1.87 -4.40
N THR A 122 -8.15 -1.72 -3.13
CA THR A 122 -7.91 -2.70 -2.08
C THR A 122 -9.24 -3.19 -1.56
N LEU A 123 -9.38 -4.51 -1.49
CA LEU A 123 -10.47 -5.20 -0.79
C LEU A 123 -9.89 -5.87 0.45
N ALA A 124 -10.58 -5.81 1.57
CA ALA A 124 -10.16 -6.49 2.78
C ALA A 124 -11.31 -7.16 3.51
N VAL A 125 -10.97 -8.23 4.23
CA VAL A 125 -11.85 -8.91 5.16
C VAL A 125 -11.11 -9.03 6.48
N VAL A 126 -11.77 -8.64 7.57
CA VAL A 126 -11.29 -8.85 8.93
C VAL A 126 -12.28 -9.74 9.65
N ARG A 127 -11.81 -10.87 10.18
CA ARG A 127 -12.53 -11.68 11.15
C ARG A 127 -12.05 -11.28 12.54
N ARG A 128 -12.99 -11.05 13.43
CA ARG A 128 -12.72 -10.63 14.80
C ARG A 128 -13.38 -11.58 15.80
N ASN A 129 -12.61 -11.93 16.82
CA ASN A 129 -13.09 -12.60 18.01
C ASN A 129 -12.77 -11.74 19.22
N SER A 130 -13.65 -11.70 20.21
CA SER A 130 -13.39 -10.96 21.44
C SER A 130 -13.99 -11.66 22.64
N SER A 131 -13.34 -11.49 23.78
CA SER A 131 -13.75 -12.05 25.06
C SER A 131 -13.59 -10.98 26.13
N THR A 132 -14.71 -10.64 26.77
CA THR A 132 -14.78 -9.60 27.79
C THR A 132 -15.31 -10.22 29.08
N THR A 133 -14.54 -10.07 30.15
CA THR A 133 -14.99 -10.36 31.52
C THR A 133 -15.52 -9.09 32.16
N PHE A 134 -16.65 -9.17 32.86
CA PHE A 134 -17.33 -8.01 33.41
C PHE A 134 -17.96 -8.30 34.77
N GLY A 135 -17.97 -7.30 35.65
CA GLY A 135 -18.77 -7.26 36.87
C GLY A 135 -18.31 -8.16 38.02
N THR A 136 -19.14 -8.23 39.07
CA THR A 136 -18.91 -9.01 40.29
C THR A 136 -20.19 -9.77 40.70
N PRO A 137 -20.26 -11.10 40.58
CA PRO A 137 -19.19 -12.00 40.12
C PRO A 137 -18.89 -11.85 38.63
N LYS A 138 -17.64 -12.10 38.24
CA LYS A 138 -17.18 -11.93 36.86
C LYS A 138 -17.98 -12.82 35.90
N GLN A 139 -18.63 -12.23 34.92
CA GLN A 139 -19.28 -12.91 33.80
C GLN A 139 -18.41 -12.79 32.54
N LEU A 140 -18.33 -13.86 31.74
CA LEU A 140 -17.62 -13.88 30.46
C LEU A 140 -18.62 -13.75 29.31
N ILE A 141 -18.38 -12.76 28.45
CA ILE A 141 -19.11 -12.56 27.20
C ILE A 141 -18.10 -12.67 26.06
N SER A 142 -18.36 -13.56 25.09
CA SER A 142 -17.55 -13.71 23.89
C SER A 142 -18.35 -13.41 22.64
N SER A 143 -17.72 -12.70 21.70
CA SER A 143 -18.18 -12.59 20.31
C SER A 143 -17.22 -13.40 19.44
N LEU A 144 -17.74 -14.36 18.69
CA LEU A 144 -16.94 -15.31 17.91
C LEU A 144 -17.36 -15.25 16.43
N GLY A 145 -16.53 -14.62 15.61
CA GLY A 145 -16.71 -14.57 14.16
C GLY A 145 -17.43 -13.34 13.64
N ASP A 146 -17.13 -12.17 14.21
CA ASP A 146 -17.54 -10.90 13.59
C ASP A 146 -16.74 -10.68 12.31
N PHE A 147 -17.41 -10.31 11.22
CA PHE A 147 -16.79 -10.06 9.93
C PHE A 147 -16.95 -8.61 9.51
N ASN A 148 -15.83 -8.00 9.11
CA ASN A 148 -15.82 -6.70 8.48
C ASN A 148 -15.25 -6.81 7.07
N PHE A 149 -16.04 -6.41 6.09
CA PHE A 149 -15.63 -6.32 4.69
C PHE A 149 -15.38 -4.85 4.37
N SER A 150 -14.27 -4.53 3.73
CA SER A 150 -13.96 -3.15 3.36
C SER A 150 -13.39 -3.05 1.95
N ALA A 151 -13.60 -1.89 1.35
CA ALA A 151 -13.05 -1.51 0.06
C ALA A 151 -12.50 -0.09 0.14
N VAL A 152 -11.30 0.11 -0.40
CA VAL A 152 -10.62 1.40 -0.49
C VAL A 152 -10.15 1.59 -1.92
N TYR A 153 -10.47 2.73 -2.51
CA TYR A 153 -9.96 3.08 -3.83
C TYR A 153 -9.12 4.35 -3.75
N SER A 154 -7.82 4.27 -4.04
CA SER A 154 -6.91 5.41 -3.95
C SER A 154 -6.92 6.27 -5.23
N PHE A 155 -7.12 7.57 -5.07
CA PHE A 155 -6.94 8.58 -6.12
C PHE A 155 -5.71 9.42 -5.80
N PRO A 156 -4.54 9.09 -6.38
CA PRO A 156 -3.37 9.97 -6.29
C PRO A 156 -3.64 11.24 -7.10
N ILE A 157 -3.70 12.38 -6.40
CA ILE A 157 -3.91 13.69 -7.03
C ILE A 157 -2.59 14.23 -7.57
N ASN A 158 -1.51 14.07 -6.80
CA ASN A 158 -0.13 14.37 -7.17
C ASN A 158 0.84 13.53 -6.33
N ASP A 159 2.15 13.74 -6.49
CA ASP A 159 3.19 13.01 -5.75
C ASP A 159 3.12 13.20 -4.22
N SER A 160 2.54 14.30 -3.76
CA SER A 160 2.42 14.67 -2.35
C SER A 160 1.04 14.44 -1.76
N PHE A 161 -0.01 14.17 -2.56
CA PHE A 161 -1.37 14.14 -2.05
C PHE A 161 -2.23 13.09 -2.70
N ALA A 162 -3.01 12.39 -1.88
CA ALA A 162 -4.05 11.49 -2.34
C ALA A 162 -5.28 11.50 -1.47
N ILE A 163 -6.37 11.13 -2.11
CA ILE A 163 -7.66 10.93 -1.48
C ILE A 163 -8.14 9.51 -1.76
N ALA A 164 -8.91 8.92 -0.85
CA ALA A 164 -9.49 7.60 -1.09
C ALA A 164 -10.89 7.52 -0.50
N PRO A 165 -11.96 7.32 -1.29
CA PRO A 165 -13.21 6.83 -0.74
C PRO A 165 -12.98 5.46 -0.11
N ILE A 166 -13.67 5.25 1.00
CA ILE A 166 -13.66 4.00 1.74
C ILE A 166 -15.09 3.60 2.08
N GLY A 167 -15.37 2.32 1.96
CA GLY A 167 -16.63 1.74 2.37
C GLY A 167 -16.42 0.44 3.13
N ASN A 168 -17.33 0.15 4.05
CA ASN A 168 -17.30 -1.08 4.79
C ASN A 168 -18.68 -1.60 5.16
N PHE A 169 -18.73 -2.91 5.39
CA PHE A 169 -19.89 -3.64 5.84
C PHE A 169 -19.50 -4.57 6.99
N LEU A 170 -20.27 -4.55 8.06
CA LEU A 170 -20.02 -5.30 9.28
C LEU A 170 -21.17 -6.28 9.53
N ILE A 171 -20.78 -7.51 9.84
CA ILE A 171 -21.67 -8.59 10.27
C ILE A 171 -21.18 -9.02 11.65
N ALA A 172 -22.05 -8.94 12.65
CA ALA A 172 -21.75 -9.41 14.00
C ALA A 172 -22.51 -10.70 14.32
N SER A 173 -21.82 -11.59 15.02
CA SER A 173 -22.33 -12.85 15.53
C SER A 173 -23.15 -12.65 16.81
N ASN A 174 -23.91 -13.68 17.23
CA ASN A 174 -24.51 -13.70 18.57
C ASN A 174 -23.44 -13.99 19.63
N PHE A 175 -23.60 -13.43 20.83
CA PHE A 175 -22.70 -13.73 21.94
C PHE A 175 -22.74 -15.21 22.32
N ASN A 176 -21.56 -15.77 22.63
CA ASN A 176 -21.38 -17.15 23.08
C ASN A 176 -22.00 -18.18 22.13
N SER A 177 -22.24 -17.82 20.86
CA SER A 177 -22.73 -18.69 19.80
C SER A 177 -21.58 -19.07 18.87
N LEU A 178 -21.40 -20.36 18.62
CA LEU A 178 -20.49 -20.87 17.59
C LEU A 178 -21.14 -20.91 16.20
N SER A 179 -22.45 -20.66 16.11
CA SER A 179 -23.19 -20.64 14.85
C SER A 179 -23.14 -19.25 14.21
N PRO A 180 -22.95 -19.14 12.87
CA PRO A 180 -22.93 -17.89 12.12
C PRO A 180 -24.33 -17.26 11.99
N ALA A 181 -25.05 -17.14 13.10
CA ALA A 181 -26.30 -16.41 13.18
C ALA A 181 -25.97 -14.91 13.17
N VAL A 182 -26.35 -14.24 12.08
CA VAL A 182 -26.24 -12.78 11.96
C VAL A 182 -27.14 -12.14 13.01
N SER A 183 -26.54 -11.55 14.04
CA SER A 183 -27.25 -10.86 15.11
C SER A 183 -27.46 -9.39 14.78
N THR A 184 -26.47 -8.82 14.07
CA THR A 184 -26.31 -7.38 13.91
C THR A 184 -25.63 -7.05 12.58
N LEU A 185 -26.14 -6.04 11.87
CA LEU A 185 -25.56 -5.49 10.65
C LEU A 185 -25.26 -3.99 10.79
N SER A 186 -24.17 -3.54 10.19
CA SER A 186 -23.80 -2.12 10.09
C SER A 186 -22.98 -1.84 8.83
N GLY A 187 -22.89 -0.57 8.45
CA GLY A 187 -22.11 -0.12 7.32
C GLY A 187 -21.48 1.24 7.58
N GLY A 188 -20.40 1.53 6.87
CA GLY A 188 -19.74 2.82 6.92
C GLY A 188 -19.24 3.26 5.55
N LEU A 189 -19.18 4.57 5.36
CA LEU A 189 -18.66 5.23 4.17
C LEU A 189 -17.84 6.44 4.60
N GLY A 190 -16.78 6.75 3.87
CA GLY A 190 -15.94 7.88 4.22
C GLY A 190 -14.95 8.26 3.14
N VAL A 191 -14.11 9.23 3.48
CA VAL A 191 -13.01 9.71 2.67
C VAL A 191 -11.76 9.78 3.53
N LEU A 192 -10.67 9.27 2.98
CA LEU A 192 -9.33 9.33 3.55
C LEU A 192 -8.51 10.34 2.75
N GLY A 193 -7.68 11.09 3.44
CA GLY A 193 -6.71 12.02 2.85
C GLY A 193 -5.32 11.71 3.36
N THR A 194 -4.32 11.73 2.48
CA THR A 194 -2.92 11.56 2.87
C THR A 194 -2.04 12.54 2.14
N PHE A 195 -1.26 13.29 2.89
CA PHE A 195 -0.35 14.32 2.41
C PHE A 195 1.08 14.02 2.82
N SER A 196 2.00 13.92 1.86
CA SER A 196 3.43 13.69 2.06
C SER A 196 4.23 14.96 1.81
N LEU A 197 5.06 15.33 2.78
CA LEU A 197 6.04 16.41 2.63
C LEU A 197 7.31 15.99 1.89
N TYR A 198 7.51 14.70 1.64
CA TYR A 198 8.77 14.19 1.13
C TYR A 198 9.12 14.70 -0.27
N PRO A 199 8.24 14.65 -1.27
CA PRO A 199 8.58 15.09 -2.64
C PRO A 199 8.91 16.57 -2.76
N SER A 200 8.31 17.42 -1.92
CA SER A 200 8.44 18.87 -1.98
C SER A 200 9.53 19.44 -1.07
N THR A 201 9.81 18.79 0.06
CA THR A 201 10.73 19.32 1.09
C THR A 201 11.86 18.37 1.47
N GLY A 202 11.81 17.10 1.04
CA GLY A 202 12.69 16.04 1.52
C GLY A 202 12.38 15.55 2.93
N LEU A 203 11.39 16.12 3.63
CA LEU A 203 10.98 15.69 4.96
C LEU A 203 10.13 14.41 4.86
N PRO A 204 10.54 13.29 5.49
CA PRO A 204 9.84 12.01 5.42
C PRO A 204 8.62 11.98 6.37
N LEU A 205 7.80 13.04 6.32
CA LEU A 205 6.64 13.27 7.17
C LEU A 205 5.36 13.14 6.34
N PHE A 206 4.38 12.44 6.91
CA PHE A 206 3.09 12.18 6.28
C PHE A 206 1.98 12.57 7.23
N PHE A 207 0.96 13.24 6.70
CA PHE A 207 -0.23 13.63 7.41
C PHE A 207 -1.43 12.90 6.86
N HIS A 208 -2.32 12.49 7.76
CA HIS A 208 -3.55 11.80 7.42
C HIS A 208 -4.74 12.58 7.96
N LEU A 209 -5.76 12.77 7.12
CA LEU A 209 -7.02 13.41 7.50
C LEU A 209 -8.16 12.54 7.03
N ASN A 210 -8.95 12.03 7.96
CA ASN A 210 -9.99 11.05 7.67
C ASN A 210 -11.34 11.50 8.20
N LEU A 211 -12.38 11.21 7.42
CA LEU A 211 -13.78 11.46 7.76
C LEU A 211 -14.60 10.23 7.39
N LEU A 212 -15.22 9.58 8.39
CA LEU A 212 -16.02 8.38 8.18
C LEU A 212 -17.38 8.51 8.86
N TYR A 213 -18.45 8.24 8.11
CA TYR A 213 -19.79 8.09 8.62
C TYR A 213 -20.11 6.60 8.82
N HIS A 214 -20.64 6.24 9.97
CA HIS A 214 -21.14 4.90 10.27
C HIS A 214 -22.62 4.92 10.58
N MET A 215 -23.33 3.96 10.00
CA MET A 215 -24.74 3.74 10.24
C MET A 215 -24.97 3.07 11.60
N PRO A 216 -26.11 3.34 12.26
CA PRO A 216 -26.47 2.64 13.48
C PRO A 216 -26.68 1.17 13.16
N GLN A 217 -26.58 0.35 14.20
CA GLN A 217 -26.62 -1.08 14.02
C GLN A 217 -28.05 -1.63 14.02
N ILE A 218 -28.37 -2.46 13.04
CA ILE A 218 -29.69 -3.08 12.87
C ILE A 218 -29.64 -4.48 13.48
N ARG A 219 -30.48 -4.73 14.49
CA ARG A 219 -30.54 -5.99 15.27
C ARG A 219 -31.74 -6.86 14.90
N SER A 220 -31.60 -8.18 15.03
CA SER A 220 -32.72 -9.13 15.02
C SER A 220 -33.40 -9.20 16.40
N ALA A 221 -34.74 -9.17 16.44
CA ALA A 221 -35.56 -8.85 17.62
C ALA A 221 -35.66 -9.95 18.72
N SER A 222 -34.87 -11.04 18.68
CA SER A 222 -35.13 -12.25 19.49
C SER A 222 -34.24 -12.44 20.73
N SER A 223 -33.22 -11.62 20.99
CA SER A 223 -32.32 -11.77 22.15
C SER A 223 -32.56 -10.71 23.22
N GLY A 224 -33.31 -11.08 24.25
CA GLY A 224 -33.78 -10.21 25.35
C GLY A 224 -32.76 -9.87 26.45
N ILE A 225 -31.45 -9.77 26.17
CA ILE A 225 -30.51 -9.24 27.16
C ILE A 225 -29.78 -8.02 26.60
N LEU A 226 -30.01 -6.90 27.28
CA LEU A 226 -29.30 -5.64 27.16
C LEU A 226 -28.06 -5.66 28.06
N ALA A 227 -26.88 -5.82 27.48
CA ALA A 227 -25.61 -5.37 28.04
C ALA A 227 -25.02 -4.37 27.03
N SER A 228 -25.53 -3.14 27.11
CA SER A 228 -25.09 -1.94 26.40
C SER A 228 -23.60 -1.94 26.02
N GLU A 229 -23.28 -1.67 24.75
CA GLU A 229 -22.15 -0.79 24.39
C GLU A 229 -20.72 -1.21 24.75
N THR A 230 -20.51 -2.46 25.12
CA THR A 230 -19.20 -2.95 25.62
C THR A 230 -18.22 -3.37 24.53
N PHE A 231 -18.61 -3.29 23.26
CA PHE A 231 -17.73 -3.54 22.13
C PHE A 231 -17.40 -2.23 21.43
N TYR A 232 -16.10 -1.96 21.30
CA TYR A 232 -15.61 -0.85 20.51
C TYR A 232 -16.28 -0.85 19.14
N GLU A 233 -16.84 0.29 18.75
CA GLU A 233 -17.46 0.56 17.43
C GLU A 233 -18.93 0.16 17.28
N PHE A 234 -19.55 -0.48 18.28
CA PHE A 234 -20.97 -0.86 18.23
C PHE A 234 -21.86 0.24 18.85
N SER A 235 -22.22 1.24 18.04
CA SER A 235 -23.07 2.37 18.44
C SER A 235 -24.54 2.16 18.04
N ARG A 236 -25.48 2.56 18.92
CA ARG A 236 -26.92 2.63 18.56
C ARG A 236 -27.25 3.84 17.71
N PHE A 237 -26.37 4.84 17.71
CA PHE A 237 -26.48 6.06 16.94
C PHE A 237 -25.62 5.99 15.68
N SER A 238 -25.97 6.78 14.67
CA SER A 238 -25.01 7.01 13.58
C SER A 238 -23.83 7.80 14.14
N THR A 239 -22.63 7.59 13.61
CA THR A 239 -21.45 8.32 14.07
C THR A 239 -20.69 8.95 12.93
N ILE A 240 -20.11 10.12 13.18
CA ILE A 240 -19.10 10.75 12.32
C ILE A 240 -17.76 10.66 13.07
N ASN A 241 -16.83 9.91 12.49
CA ASN A 241 -15.48 9.77 12.98
C ASN A 241 -14.57 10.73 12.20
N THR A 242 -13.89 11.62 12.90
CA THR A 242 -12.80 12.43 12.36
C THR A 242 -11.48 11.96 12.94
N ALA A 243 -10.45 11.89 12.11
CA ALA A 243 -9.12 11.53 12.59
C ALA A 243 -8.03 12.34 11.89
N LEU A 244 -7.01 12.69 12.67
CA LEU A 244 -5.82 13.42 12.27
C LEU A 244 -4.61 12.59 12.70
N GLY A 245 -3.84 12.10 11.73
CA GLY A 245 -2.64 11.31 11.98
C GLY A 245 -1.39 11.95 11.41
N VAL A 246 -0.27 11.62 12.02
CA VAL A 246 1.05 11.93 11.49
C VAL A 246 1.96 10.71 11.59
N GLU A 247 2.69 10.42 10.52
CA GLU A 247 3.73 9.40 10.45
C GLU A 247 5.07 10.04 10.10
N TYR A 248 6.15 9.58 10.73
CA TYR A 248 7.50 10.01 10.37
C TYR A 248 8.33 8.78 9.99
N LYS A 249 8.86 8.75 8.77
CA LYS A 249 9.55 7.57 8.24
C LYS A 249 11.05 7.61 8.55
N LEU A 250 11.51 6.71 9.41
CA LEU A 250 12.91 6.47 9.80
C LEU A 250 13.39 5.15 9.20
N GLY A 251 13.54 5.13 7.87
CA GLY A 251 13.84 3.89 7.13
C GLY A 251 12.71 2.88 7.31
N ASP A 252 13.02 1.78 8.00
CA ASP A 252 12.10 0.65 8.19
C ASP A 252 11.19 0.82 9.40
N PHE A 253 11.50 1.80 10.25
CA PHE A 253 10.76 2.13 11.46
C PHE A 253 9.95 3.41 11.22
N ILE A 254 8.65 3.37 11.50
CA ILE A 254 7.72 4.47 11.23
C ILE A 254 6.89 4.70 12.50
N PRO A 255 7.34 5.59 13.40
CA PRO A 255 6.51 6.06 14.49
C PRO A 255 5.33 6.87 13.96
N PHE A 256 4.22 6.79 14.69
CA PHE A 256 3.01 7.55 14.39
C PHE A 256 2.36 8.11 15.65
N LEU A 257 1.60 9.18 15.46
CA LEU A 257 0.71 9.78 16.44
C LEU A 257 -0.61 10.10 15.74
N GLU A 258 -1.71 9.82 16.40
CA GLU A 258 -3.05 9.98 15.84
C GLU A 258 -4.01 10.52 16.90
N PHE A 259 -4.84 11.50 16.52
CA PHE A 259 -5.99 11.93 17.29
C PHE A 259 -7.28 11.60 16.54
N GLN A 260 -8.24 11.00 17.24
CA GLN A 260 -9.56 10.69 16.71
C GLN A 260 -10.64 11.29 17.60
N HIS A 261 -11.72 11.76 16.96
CA HIS A 261 -12.94 12.16 17.61
C HIS A 261 -14.16 11.49 16.97
N THR A 262 -15.10 11.02 17.79
CA THR A 262 -16.32 10.36 17.35
C THR A 262 -17.54 11.16 17.77
N HIS A 263 -18.17 11.83 16.81
CA HIS A 263 -19.42 12.54 17.04
C HIS A 263 -20.63 11.63 16.81
N HIS A 264 -21.54 11.56 17.78
CA HIS A 264 -22.76 10.76 17.68
C HIS A 264 -23.91 11.61 17.13
N VAL A 265 -24.38 11.27 15.94
CA VAL A 265 -25.45 11.99 15.23
C VAL A 265 -26.80 11.60 15.82
N ASN A 266 -27.71 12.58 15.92
CA ASN A 266 -29.04 12.41 16.53
C ASN A 266 -28.97 11.89 17.97
N SER A 267 -27.96 12.33 18.72
CA SER A 267 -27.79 12.04 20.14
C SER A 267 -27.87 13.32 20.96
N SER A 268 -28.10 13.20 22.28
CA SER A 268 -28.04 14.32 23.22
C SER A 268 -26.62 14.62 23.70
N LEU A 269 -25.58 14.00 23.13
CA LEU A 269 -24.20 14.22 23.54
C LEU A 269 -23.64 15.50 22.92
N SER A 270 -23.09 16.36 23.78
CA SER A 270 -22.27 17.48 23.32
C SER A 270 -20.96 16.99 22.72
N TRP A 271 -20.33 17.85 21.91
CA TRP A 271 -19.00 17.60 21.35
C TRP A 271 -17.94 17.28 22.41
N THR A 272 -17.96 17.99 23.54
CA THR A 272 -16.99 17.77 24.64
C THR A 272 -17.17 16.44 25.36
N ASN A 273 -18.39 15.89 25.34
CA ASN A 273 -18.75 14.62 25.97
C ASN A 273 -18.69 13.45 24.99
N SER A 274 -18.41 13.74 23.72
CA SER A 274 -18.25 12.75 22.67
C SER A 274 -16.88 12.07 22.77
N PRO A 275 -16.77 10.76 22.50
CA PRO A 275 -15.53 10.06 22.74
C PRO A 275 -14.38 10.51 21.84
N SER A 276 -13.19 10.64 22.42
CA SER A 276 -11.95 11.02 21.73
C SER A 276 -10.80 10.09 22.14
N ARG A 277 -9.84 9.90 21.23
CA ARG A 277 -8.66 9.08 21.43
C ARG A 277 -7.40 9.79 20.96
N LEU A 278 -6.33 9.58 21.71
CA LEU A 278 -4.96 9.83 21.27
C LEU A 278 -4.25 8.47 21.18
N SER A 279 -3.70 8.17 20.02
CA SER A 279 -3.04 6.92 19.69
C SER A 279 -1.58 7.19 19.36
N ALA A 280 -0.67 6.40 19.89
CA ALA A 280 0.75 6.47 19.56
C ALA A 280 1.32 5.07 19.38
N GLY A 281 2.21 4.91 18.41
CA GLY A 281 2.83 3.63 18.15
C GLY A 281 3.90 3.70 17.09
N ALA A 282 4.30 2.54 16.61
CA ALA A 282 5.24 2.43 15.52
C ALA A 282 5.00 1.19 14.68
N ARG A 283 5.29 1.31 13.39
CA ARG A 283 5.40 0.22 12.43
C ARG A 283 6.86 -0.06 12.13
N PHE A 284 7.21 -1.33 12.01
CA PHE A 284 8.53 -1.81 11.64
C PHE A 284 8.44 -2.78 10.48
N THR A 285 9.25 -2.61 9.46
CA THR A 285 9.26 -3.43 8.23
C THR A 285 10.64 -4.06 8.01
N PRO A 286 10.95 -5.14 8.76
CA PRO A 286 12.32 -5.67 8.89
C PRO A 286 12.94 -6.25 7.62
N LEU A 287 12.13 -6.55 6.61
CA LEU A 287 12.62 -7.15 5.37
C LEU A 287 12.87 -6.07 4.32
N ASP A 288 13.92 -6.22 3.52
CA ASP A 288 14.24 -5.29 2.43
C ASP A 288 13.11 -5.19 1.41
N ASN A 289 12.46 -6.31 1.11
CA ASN A 289 11.28 -6.36 0.24
C ASN A 289 10.00 -5.81 0.88
N LYS A 290 10.08 -5.41 2.17
CA LYS A 290 8.98 -4.87 2.98
C LYS A 290 7.73 -5.75 3.03
N SER A 291 7.88 -7.05 2.76
CA SER A 291 6.77 -8.01 2.74
C SER A 291 6.21 -8.30 4.13
N LEU A 292 7.06 -8.26 5.16
CA LEU A 292 6.68 -8.42 6.56
C LEU A 292 6.60 -7.04 7.22
N ALA A 293 5.48 -6.75 7.88
CA ALA A 293 5.31 -5.60 8.74
C ALA A 293 4.90 -6.03 10.15
N LEU A 294 5.55 -5.44 11.14
CA LEU A 294 5.26 -5.55 12.56
C LEU A 294 4.73 -4.20 13.02
N LEU A 295 3.67 -4.19 13.82
CA LEU A 295 3.05 -2.97 14.31
C LEU A 295 2.77 -3.12 15.79
N LEU A 296 3.13 -2.11 16.57
CA LEU A 296 2.81 -2.02 17.99
C LEU A 296 2.37 -0.60 18.31
N GLY A 297 1.42 -0.45 19.22
CA GLY A 297 1.17 0.85 19.83
C GLY A 297 0.18 0.78 20.99
N ALA A 298 -0.23 1.95 21.42
CA ALA A 298 -1.15 2.13 22.53
C ALA A 298 -2.06 3.33 22.30
N ASP A 299 -3.23 3.26 22.92
CA ASP A 299 -4.23 4.33 22.90
C ASP A 299 -4.50 4.85 24.30
N VAL A 300 -4.81 6.14 24.36
CA VAL A 300 -5.35 6.83 25.52
C VAL A 300 -6.70 7.46 25.15
N ALA A 301 -7.75 7.20 25.92
CA ALA A 301 -9.03 7.88 25.73
C ALA A 301 -9.05 9.23 26.46
N ILE A 302 -9.54 10.27 25.77
CA ILE A 302 -9.55 11.65 26.30
C ILE A 302 -10.95 12.07 26.79
N ASN A 303 -12.03 11.37 26.38
CA ASN A 303 -13.39 11.53 26.93
C ASN A 303 -14.16 10.20 26.73
N ARG A 304 -14.89 9.69 27.73
CA ARG A 304 -15.47 8.31 27.70
C ARG A 304 -16.95 8.21 27.27
N GLY A 305 -17.46 9.13 26.44
CA GLY A 305 -18.91 9.13 26.14
C GLY A 305 -19.78 9.42 27.36
N LEU A 306 -19.25 10.24 28.28
CA LEU A 306 -19.88 10.57 29.57
C LEU A 306 -20.56 11.93 29.48
N SER A 307 -21.79 12.04 29.94
CA SER A 307 -22.40 13.32 30.27
C SER A 307 -22.32 13.53 31.78
N GLY A 308 -21.52 14.51 32.24
CA GLY A 308 -21.35 14.79 33.67
C GLY A 308 -20.78 13.62 34.49
N GLY A 309 -19.94 12.77 33.88
CA GLY A 309 -19.38 11.58 34.54
C GLY A 309 -20.25 10.32 34.49
N THR A 310 -21.47 10.42 33.95
CA THR A 310 -22.37 9.27 33.76
C THR A 310 -22.32 8.73 32.32
N PRO A 311 -22.19 7.40 32.12
CA PRO A 311 -22.26 6.78 30.80
C PRO A 311 -23.58 7.05 30.09
N VAL A 312 -23.52 7.37 28.80
CA VAL A 312 -24.72 7.57 27.98
C VAL A 312 -25.10 6.26 27.31
N ALA A 313 -26.32 5.79 27.60
CA ALA A 313 -26.88 4.62 26.93
C ALA A 313 -26.92 4.82 25.41
N GLY A 314 -26.44 3.83 24.69
CA GLY A 314 -26.28 3.77 23.24
C GLY A 314 -24.90 4.15 22.71
N VAL A 315 -24.00 4.66 23.55
CA VAL A 315 -22.64 5.09 23.16
C VAL A 315 -21.58 4.11 23.65
N PRO A 316 -20.69 3.61 22.75
CA PRO A 316 -19.62 2.70 23.11
C PRO A 316 -18.75 3.24 24.24
N PHE A 317 -18.49 2.40 25.24
CA PHE A 317 -17.54 2.74 26.28
C PHE A 317 -16.10 2.64 25.75
N MET A 318 -15.26 3.60 26.13
CA MET A 318 -13.84 3.67 25.74
C MET A 318 -12.94 3.43 26.96
N PRO A 319 -11.97 2.49 26.96
CA PRO A 319 -11.04 2.31 28.05
C PRO A 319 -10.10 3.50 28.09
N ASP A 320 -9.60 3.79 29.29
CA ASP A 320 -8.59 4.81 29.48
C ASP A 320 -7.34 4.52 28.68
N TYR A 321 -6.96 3.25 28.66
CA TYR A 321 -5.77 2.76 28.01
C TYR A 321 -6.08 1.48 27.26
N GLN A 322 -5.50 1.35 26.07
CA GLN A 322 -5.58 0.14 25.28
C GLN A 322 -4.21 -0.15 24.67
N ILE A 323 -3.81 -1.42 24.67
CA ILE A 323 -2.60 -1.88 23.99
C ILE A 323 -3.00 -2.65 22.75
N LEU A 324 -2.21 -2.46 21.71
CA LEU A 324 -2.53 -2.81 20.34
C LEU A 324 -1.28 -3.38 19.67
N GLY A 325 -1.43 -4.53 19.00
CA GLY A 325 -0.31 -5.16 18.31
C GLY A 325 -0.75 -5.99 17.11
N GLN A 326 0.01 -5.91 16.03
CA GLN A 326 -0.30 -6.59 14.77
C GLN A 326 0.97 -7.07 14.08
N VAL A 327 0.85 -8.20 13.38
CA VAL A 327 1.84 -8.73 12.45
C VAL A 327 1.15 -8.99 11.12
N SER A 328 1.72 -8.49 10.03
CA SER A 328 1.21 -8.69 8.68
C SER A 328 2.30 -9.15 7.73
N TYR A 329 1.92 -10.00 6.79
CA TYR A 329 2.77 -10.38 5.67
C TYR A 329 2.00 -10.18 4.37
N THR A 330 2.68 -9.69 3.34
CA THR A 330 2.07 -9.35 2.06
C THR A 330 2.90 -9.93 0.91
N PHE A 331 2.28 -10.83 0.15
CA PHE A 331 2.80 -11.33 -1.12
C PHE A 331 2.55 -10.34 -2.25
N GLY A 332 3.33 -10.47 -3.34
CA GLY A 332 3.13 -9.64 -4.53
C GLY A 332 3.62 -8.20 -4.36
N ILE A 333 4.29 -7.89 -3.24
CA ILE A 333 5.17 -6.74 -3.12
C ILE A 333 6.45 -7.09 -3.86
N THR A 334 6.36 -7.21 -5.18
CA THR A 334 7.55 -6.96 -5.99
C THR A 334 7.69 -5.45 -5.97
N GLN A 335 8.37 -4.92 -4.95
CA GLN A 335 9.01 -3.63 -5.13
C GLN A 335 9.98 -3.82 -6.28
N THR A 336 9.56 -3.50 -7.51
CA THR A 336 10.43 -2.64 -8.29
C THR A 336 10.61 -1.40 -7.44
N GLU A 337 11.60 -1.42 -6.54
CA GLU A 337 12.26 -0.21 -6.11
C GLU A 337 12.63 0.50 -7.41
N ARG A 338 11.76 1.37 -7.90
CA ARG A 338 12.20 2.42 -8.81
C ARG A 338 13.10 3.26 -7.92
N LYS A 339 14.39 2.91 -7.88
CA LYS A 339 15.43 3.80 -7.33
C LYS A 339 15.10 5.18 -7.85
N HIS A 340 14.85 6.14 -6.95
CA HIS A 340 14.56 7.50 -7.36
C HIS A 340 15.82 8.07 -7.95
N TYR A 341 15.84 8.13 -9.27
CA TYR A 341 16.95 8.72 -9.96
C TYR A 341 16.78 10.24 -9.96
N PHE A 342 17.84 10.97 -9.65
CA PHE A 342 17.97 12.37 -10.05
C PHE A 342 17.79 12.47 -11.57
N THR A 343 16.96 13.43 -12.00
CA THR A 343 16.61 13.65 -13.41
C THR A 343 16.77 15.11 -13.78
N THR A 344 16.97 15.40 -15.05
CA THR A 344 16.98 16.76 -15.60
C THR A 344 15.79 16.99 -16.53
N SER A 345 15.70 18.16 -17.16
CA SER A 345 14.62 18.51 -18.08
C SER A 345 14.56 17.62 -19.33
N ASP A 346 15.71 17.15 -19.82
CA ASP A 346 15.81 16.32 -21.03
C ASP A 346 16.17 14.84 -20.76
N VAL A 347 16.51 14.46 -19.53
CA VAL A 347 16.99 13.11 -19.17
C VAL A 347 16.23 12.56 -17.96
N ASN A 348 15.50 11.46 -18.19
CA ASN A 348 14.82 10.67 -17.14
C ASN A 348 15.39 9.23 -17.11
N ILE A 349 15.16 8.49 -16.03
CA ILE A 349 15.53 7.07 -15.92
C ILE A 349 14.28 6.25 -15.60
N VAL A 350 13.99 5.26 -16.45
CA VAL A 350 12.88 4.32 -16.29
C VAL A 350 13.45 2.91 -16.45
N ASP A 351 13.25 2.06 -15.45
CA ASP A 351 13.69 0.66 -15.45
C ASP A 351 15.15 0.46 -15.89
N ARG A 352 16.05 1.22 -15.26
CA ARG A 352 17.51 1.25 -15.55
C ARG A 352 17.89 1.75 -16.96
N LYS A 353 16.95 2.29 -17.73
CA LYS A 353 17.21 2.89 -19.04
C LYS A 353 17.06 4.40 -18.99
N PHE A 354 18.00 5.12 -19.62
CA PHE A 354 17.86 6.57 -19.77
C PHE A 354 16.85 6.85 -20.89
N VAL A 355 15.81 7.61 -20.56
CA VAL A 355 14.81 8.13 -21.48
C VAL A 355 15.16 9.58 -21.79
N ILE A 356 15.63 9.80 -23.01
CA ILE A 356 16.20 11.08 -23.45
C ILE A 356 15.23 11.75 -24.42
N ARG A 357 14.88 13.02 -24.16
CA ARG A 357 13.90 13.78 -24.96
C ARG A 357 14.46 14.31 -26.28
N LYS A 358 15.78 14.56 -26.32
CA LYS A 358 16.51 15.08 -27.48
C LYS A 358 17.47 14.04 -28.04
N ASN A 359 17.82 14.17 -29.32
CA ASN A 359 18.80 13.29 -29.95
C ASN A 359 20.23 13.82 -29.74
N ILE A 360 21.17 12.88 -29.53
CA ILE A 360 22.61 13.14 -29.65
C ILE A 360 22.95 13.11 -31.15
N ASN A 361 23.41 14.24 -31.67
CA ASN A 361 23.66 14.43 -33.10
C ASN A 361 25.16 14.36 -33.43
N PHE A 362 25.44 13.79 -34.60
CA PHE A 362 26.79 13.61 -35.12
C PHE A 362 26.89 14.22 -36.52
N LYS A 363 28.11 14.61 -36.92
CA LYS A 363 28.39 14.97 -38.32
C LYS A 363 28.08 13.80 -39.24
N VAL A 364 27.58 14.09 -40.44
CA VAL A 364 27.15 13.08 -41.41
C VAL A 364 28.29 12.09 -41.70
N GLY A 365 27.99 10.79 -41.66
CA GLY A 365 28.97 9.72 -41.89
C GLY A 365 30.08 9.61 -40.83
N SER A 366 30.00 10.37 -39.73
CA SER A 366 31.05 10.47 -38.72
C SER A 366 30.55 10.11 -37.31
N ALA A 367 31.52 9.92 -36.42
CA ALA A 367 31.34 9.82 -34.96
C ALA A 367 31.64 11.14 -34.24
N GLU A 368 31.97 12.21 -34.98
CA GLU A 368 32.17 13.55 -34.45
C GLU A 368 30.85 14.15 -33.92
N LEU A 369 30.83 14.53 -32.64
CA LEU A 369 29.66 15.12 -31.96
C LEU A 369 29.42 16.55 -32.43
N LEU A 370 28.15 16.91 -32.67
CA LEU A 370 27.75 18.29 -32.96
C LEU A 370 27.55 19.09 -31.67
N ARG A 371 27.80 20.41 -31.74
CA ARG A 371 27.73 21.34 -30.61
C ARG A 371 26.40 21.29 -29.86
N ASP A 372 25.28 21.15 -30.58
CA ASP A 372 23.93 21.10 -30.00
C ASP A 372 23.71 19.89 -29.07
N SER A 373 24.58 18.86 -29.14
CA SER A 373 24.51 17.69 -28.28
C SER A 373 25.19 17.90 -26.92
N TYR A 374 26.06 18.90 -26.77
CA TYR A 374 26.88 19.06 -25.57
C TYR A 374 26.05 19.35 -24.32
N ASN A 375 25.04 20.24 -24.40
CA ASN A 375 24.15 20.50 -23.27
C ASN A 375 23.41 19.23 -22.81
N LEU A 376 22.95 18.41 -23.76
CA LEU A 376 22.30 17.14 -23.43
C LEU A 376 23.27 16.16 -22.76
N LEU A 377 24.51 16.09 -23.26
CA LEU A 377 25.55 15.24 -22.68
C LEU A 377 26.00 15.71 -21.30
N ASP A 378 25.98 17.03 -21.05
CA ASP A 378 26.22 17.60 -19.72
C ASP A 378 25.16 17.18 -18.71
N GLN A 379 23.88 17.25 -19.11
CA GLN A 379 22.78 16.74 -18.29
C GLN A 379 22.90 15.23 -18.03
N ILE A 380 23.30 14.43 -19.02
CA ILE A 380 23.54 12.99 -18.84
C ILE A 380 24.67 12.77 -17.81
N ALA A 381 25.77 13.54 -17.90
CA ALA A 381 26.88 13.43 -16.95
C ALA A 381 26.44 13.80 -15.52
N GLU A 382 25.62 14.84 -15.37
CA GLU A 382 25.03 15.24 -14.08
C GLU A 382 24.16 14.11 -13.50
N VAL A 383 23.26 13.55 -14.30
CA VAL A 383 22.42 12.41 -13.91
C VAL A 383 23.26 11.20 -13.49
N ILE A 384 24.35 10.90 -14.17
CA ILE A 384 25.25 9.80 -13.79
C ILE A 384 25.88 10.05 -12.40
N LYS A 385 26.35 11.28 -12.15
CA LYS A 385 27.02 11.65 -10.89
C LYS A 385 26.08 11.65 -9.70
N GLU A 386 24.95 12.36 -9.81
CA GLU A 386 23.99 12.50 -8.72
C GLU A 386 23.40 11.15 -8.31
N ASN A 387 23.22 10.25 -9.28
CA ASN A 387 22.74 8.89 -9.02
C ASN A 387 23.83 7.89 -8.64
N LYS A 388 25.10 8.30 -8.61
CA LYS A 388 26.26 7.45 -8.31
C LYS A 388 26.25 6.15 -9.13
N VAL A 389 25.90 6.26 -10.43
CA VAL A 389 25.85 5.10 -11.33
C VAL A 389 27.24 4.47 -11.41
N ARG A 390 27.35 3.18 -11.05
CA ARG A 390 28.65 2.49 -11.00
C ARG A 390 29.04 1.99 -12.37
N LYS A 391 28.07 1.53 -13.16
CA LYS A 391 28.33 0.99 -14.48
C LYS A 391 27.20 1.28 -15.45
N LEU A 392 27.54 1.84 -16.61
CA LEU A 392 26.62 2.28 -17.65
C LEU A 392 27.05 1.73 -19.01
N LEU A 393 26.11 1.12 -19.72
CA LEU A 393 26.25 0.71 -21.11
C LEU A 393 25.77 1.84 -22.05
N ILE A 394 26.61 2.24 -22.99
CA ILE A 394 26.32 3.19 -24.06
C ILE A 394 26.18 2.40 -25.36
N SER A 395 24.97 2.34 -25.89
CA SER A 395 24.59 1.55 -27.07
C SER A 395 24.38 2.43 -28.28
N GLY A 396 25.20 2.27 -29.32
CA GLY A 396 25.06 2.99 -30.58
C GLY A 396 24.20 2.24 -31.60
N HIS A 397 23.36 2.98 -32.33
CA HIS A 397 22.50 2.45 -33.39
C HIS A 397 22.57 3.29 -34.67
N THR A 398 22.39 2.65 -35.82
CA THR A 398 22.35 3.30 -37.14
C THR A 398 21.05 2.96 -37.87
N ASP A 399 20.77 3.68 -38.95
CA ASP A 399 19.79 3.27 -39.94
C ASP A 399 20.33 2.17 -40.88
N SER A 400 19.53 1.73 -41.85
CA SER A 400 19.87 0.65 -42.77
C SER A 400 20.60 1.08 -44.05
N THR A 401 21.05 2.34 -44.16
CA THR A 401 21.56 2.91 -45.43
C THR A 401 22.85 2.26 -45.92
N HIS A 402 23.71 1.79 -45.00
CA HIS A 402 25.00 1.21 -45.34
C HIS A 402 25.07 -0.31 -45.07
N THR A 403 26.21 -0.90 -45.49
CA THR A 403 26.53 -2.31 -45.22
C THR A 403 26.55 -2.56 -43.71
N GLU A 404 26.26 -3.80 -43.32
CA GLU A 404 26.20 -4.17 -41.90
C GLU A 404 27.53 -3.94 -41.19
N ALA A 405 28.64 -4.35 -41.79
CA ALA A 405 29.98 -4.14 -41.23
C ALA A 405 30.32 -2.66 -41.03
N TYR A 406 29.93 -1.80 -41.98
CA TYR A 406 30.13 -0.36 -41.85
C TYR A 406 29.28 0.23 -40.71
N ASN A 407 28.00 -0.11 -40.68
CA ASN A 407 27.08 0.37 -39.65
C ASN A 407 27.47 -0.09 -38.24
N LEU A 408 27.99 -1.31 -38.10
CA LEU A 408 28.49 -1.81 -36.83
C LEU A 408 29.67 -0.96 -36.33
N LYS A 409 30.68 -0.74 -37.19
CA LYS A 409 31.84 0.11 -36.88
C LYS A 409 31.43 1.54 -36.54
N LEU A 410 30.54 2.15 -37.34
CA LEU A 410 30.07 3.52 -37.10
C LEU A 410 29.28 3.64 -35.79
N SER A 411 28.41 2.69 -35.50
CA SER A 411 27.63 2.69 -34.25
C SER A 411 28.51 2.58 -33.02
N LEU A 412 29.54 1.73 -33.04
CA LEU A 412 30.51 1.59 -31.95
C LEU A 412 31.37 2.86 -31.81
N ALA A 413 31.84 3.43 -32.93
CA ALA A 413 32.61 4.67 -32.91
C ALA A 413 31.82 5.82 -32.27
N ARG A 414 30.52 5.95 -32.58
CA ARG A 414 29.63 6.94 -31.96
C ARG A 414 29.46 6.74 -30.46
N ALA A 415 29.26 5.50 -30.02
CA ALA A 415 29.20 5.17 -28.59
C ALA A 415 30.52 5.54 -27.88
N ASN A 416 31.66 5.29 -28.52
CA ASN A 416 32.98 5.67 -28.01
C ASN A 416 33.17 7.20 -27.94
N SER A 417 32.69 7.96 -28.90
CA SER A 417 32.75 9.44 -28.86
C SER A 417 31.91 10.01 -27.72
N VAL A 418 30.74 9.43 -27.44
CA VAL A 418 29.93 9.77 -26.26
C VAL A 418 30.65 9.40 -24.97
N LYS A 419 31.24 8.20 -24.89
CA LYS A 419 32.06 7.78 -23.74
C LYS A 419 33.19 8.77 -23.47
N ALA A 420 33.98 9.12 -24.50
CA ALA A 420 35.08 10.07 -24.37
C ALA A 420 34.62 11.44 -23.85
N TYR A 421 33.45 11.92 -24.32
CA TYR A 421 32.87 13.15 -23.80
C TYR A 421 32.50 13.04 -22.32
N LEU A 422 31.81 11.97 -21.91
CA LEU A 422 31.44 11.76 -20.50
C LEU A 422 32.67 11.62 -19.59
N VAL A 423 33.73 10.98 -20.06
CA VAL A 423 35.03 10.92 -19.35
C VAL A 423 35.61 12.33 -19.18
N SER A 424 35.56 13.18 -20.22
CA SER A 424 36.00 14.58 -20.10
C SER A 424 35.20 15.41 -19.09
N LYS A 425 33.99 14.96 -18.73
CA LYS A 425 33.13 15.55 -17.70
C LYS A 425 33.38 14.95 -16.30
N GLY A 426 34.37 14.07 -16.15
CA GLY A 426 34.79 13.49 -14.88
C GLY A 426 34.08 12.19 -14.51
N ILE A 427 33.44 11.49 -15.46
CA ILE A 427 32.92 10.14 -15.24
C ILE A 427 34.09 9.14 -15.40
N PRO A 428 34.35 8.24 -14.43
CA PRO A 428 35.44 7.27 -14.56
C PRO A 428 35.30 6.38 -15.80
N GLU A 429 36.39 6.15 -16.52
CA GLU A 429 36.35 5.39 -17.78
C GLU A 429 35.83 3.96 -17.61
N ASP A 430 36.20 3.30 -16.50
CA ASP A 430 35.80 1.93 -16.15
C ASP A 430 34.30 1.79 -15.83
N SER A 431 33.64 2.91 -15.51
CA SER A 431 32.18 2.92 -15.31
C SER A 431 31.39 2.92 -16.62
N LEU A 432 32.06 3.09 -17.77
CA LEU A 432 31.41 3.24 -19.08
C LEU A 432 31.79 2.10 -20.04
N VAL A 433 30.79 1.30 -20.40
CA VAL A 433 30.90 0.23 -21.40
C VAL A 433 30.25 0.71 -22.70
N THR A 434 30.85 0.43 -23.85
CA THR A 434 30.30 0.81 -25.16
C THR A 434 29.99 -0.40 -26.01
N GLN A 435 28.87 -0.36 -26.74
CA GLN A 435 28.50 -1.39 -27.69
C GLN A 435 27.87 -0.79 -28.94
N GLY A 436 28.27 -1.28 -30.11
CA GLY A 436 27.66 -0.94 -31.39
C GLY A 436 26.69 -2.03 -31.84
N PHE A 437 25.44 -1.67 -32.13
CA PHE A 437 24.44 -2.60 -32.66
C PHE A 437 24.21 -2.45 -34.18
N GLY A 438 24.82 -1.44 -34.80
CA GLY A 438 24.55 -1.07 -36.18
C GLY A 438 23.05 -0.94 -36.45
N LYS A 439 22.58 -1.63 -37.49
CA LYS A 439 21.17 -1.65 -37.91
C LYS A 439 20.33 -2.80 -37.34
N ARG A 440 20.89 -3.63 -36.44
CA ARG A 440 20.26 -4.88 -35.96
C ARG A 440 19.09 -4.68 -35.00
N LYS A 441 18.97 -3.49 -34.39
CA LYS A 441 17.92 -3.14 -33.43
C LYS A 441 17.22 -1.82 -33.82
N PRO A 442 16.45 -1.81 -34.92
CA PRO A 442 15.70 -0.63 -35.35
C PRO A 442 14.58 -0.31 -34.37
N LYS A 443 14.35 0.97 -34.11
CA LYS A 443 13.24 1.49 -33.30
C LYS A 443 12.04 1.88 -34.16
N ALA A 444 12.27 2.20 -35.43
CA ALA A 444 11.25 2.55 -36.41
C ALA A 444 11.59 1.97 -37.78
N SER A 445 10.62 1.97 -38.69
CA SER A 445 10.84 1.53 -40.08
C SER A 445 11.92 2.39 -40.76
N ASN A 446 12.85 1.76 -41.47
CA ASN A 446 13.88 2.46 -42.25
C ASN A 446 13.36 2.99 -43.61
N ALA A 447 12.10 2.70 -43.96
CA ALA A 447 11.52 3.13 -45.22
C ALA A 447 11.37 4.66 -45.32
N SER A 448 11.08 5.34 -44.20
CA SER A 448 10.92 6.79 -44.17
C SER A 448 12.15 7.50 -43.59
N GLU A 449 12.41 8.74 -44.02
CA GLU A 449 13.51 9.54 -43.45
C GLU A 449 13.28 9.82 -41.95
N ARG A 450 12.01 10.04 -41.56
CA ARG A 450 11.63 10.18 -40.15
C ARG A 450 12.03 8.94 -39.34
N GLY A 451 11.75 7.74 -39.83
CA GLY A 451 12.11 6.50 -39.16
C GLY A 451 13.62 6.25 -39.12
N ARG A 452 14.35 6.55 -40.20
CA ARG A 452 15.82 6.52 -40.20
C ARG A 452 16.43 7.47 -39.17
N LYS A 453 15.89 8.69 -39.03
CA LYS A 453 16.31 9.65 -38.01
C LYS A 453 16.09 9.13 -36.58
N LEU A 454 15.03 8.37 -36.33
CA LEU A 454 14.81 7.71 -35.04
C LEU A 454 15.76 6.54 -34.80
N ASN A 455 16.20 5.84 -35.85
CA ASN A 455 17.15 4.72 -35.74
C ASN A 455 18.59 5.16 -35.49
N ARG A 456 18.98 6.34 -36.00
CA ARG A 456 20.26 6.99 -35.70
C ARG A 456 20.26 7.59 -34.28
N ARG A 457 20.55 6.75 -33.28
CA ARG A 457 20.45 7.12 -31.86
C ARG A 457 21.54 6.46 -31.02
N VAL A 458 21.70 6.97 -29.80
CA VAL A 458 22.48 6.36 -28.73
C VAL A 458 21.55 6.13 -27.54
N GLU A 459 21.61 4.95 -26.94
CA GLU A 459 20.85 4.58 -25.75
C GLU A 459 21.79 4.31 -24.58
N PHE A 460 21.30 4.50 -23.35
CA PHE A 460 22.08 4.29 -22.14
C PHE A 460 21.33 3.38 -21.18
N PHE A 461 22.03 2.39 -20.62
CA PHE A 461 21.48 1.40 -19.70
C PHE A 461 22.37 1.25 -18.48
N ILE A 462 21.79 1.31 -17.28
CA ILE A 462 22.49 1.06 -16.02
C ILE A 462 22.69 -0.44 -15.87
N LEU A 463 23.94 -0.84 -15.72
CA LEU A 463 24.33 -2.23 -15.44
C LEU A 463 24.45 -2.46 -13.93
N GLU A 464 25.00 -1.50 -13.18
CA GLU A 464 25.29 -1.60 -11.73
C GLU A 464 25.03 -0.28 -10.99
#